data_AF-A0A225NC96-F1
#
_entry.id   AF-A0A225NC96-F1
#
_cell.length_a   1.000
_cell.length_b   1.000
_cell.length_c   1.000
_cell.angle_alpha   90.00
_cell.angle_beta   90.00
_cell.angle_gamma   90.00
#
_symmetry.space_group_name_H-M   'P 1'
#
loop_
_entity.id
_entity.type
_entity.pdbx_description
1 polymer ?
#
loop_
_entity_poly.entity_id
_entity_poly.type
_entity_poly.pdbx_seq_one_letter_code
_entity_poly.pdbx_strand_id
1 'polypeptide(L)'
;MHELAHIILGHELAKACILEDGSLVPGNFDQDQEDEADWLAGALLLPRPALLSIRRRRLSDRDACEEHLVSPEMLKWRFRMTGVDYQLSRRRT
;
A
#
# COMPACT_ATOMS: atom_id res chain seq x y z
N MET A 1 -0.61 -6.58 3.94
CA MET A 1 -1.32 -6.66 2.63
C MET A 1 -0.38 -7.02 1.49
N HIS A 2 0.93 -6.79 1.61
CA HIS A 2 1.96 -7.13 0.60
C HIS A 2 1.87 -8.57 0.08
N GLU A 3 2.05 -9.57 0.95
CA GLU A 3 1.98 -10.99 0.55
C GLU A 3 0.63 -11.38 -0.07
N LEU A 4 -0.46 -10.78 0.40
CA LEU A 4 -1.77 -11.00 -0.20
C LEU A 4 -1.85 -10.39 -1.62
N ALA A 5 -1.19 -9.26 -1.85
CA ALA A 5 -1.11 -8.66 -3.17
C ALA A 5 -0.33 -9.55 -4.15
N HIS A 6 0.78 -10.17 -3.72
CA HIS A 6 1.48 -11.18 -4.54
C HIS A 6 0.53 -12.31 -4.97
N ILE A 7 -0.28 -12.84 -4.03
CA ILE A 7 -1.26 -13.89 -4.35
C ILE A 7 -2.31 -13.40 -5.35
N ILE A 8 -2.85 -12.20 -5.17
CA ILE A 8 -3.88 -11.63 -6.06
C ILE A 8 -3.33 -11.37 -7.47
N LEU A 9 -2.10 -10.91 -7.57
CA LEU A 9 -1.42 -10.62 -8.85
C LEU A 9 -0.89 -11.89 -9.54
N GLY A 10 -0.87 -13.03 -8.83
CA GLY A 10 -0.34 -14.28 -9.37
C GLY A 10 1.19 -14.29 -9.48
N HIS A 11 1.85 -13.50 -8.64
CA HIS A 11 3.31 -13.43 -8.55
C HIS A 11 3.91 -14.77 -8.13
N GLU A 12 5.11 -15.06 -8.61
CA GLU A 12 5.85 -16.24 -8.17
C GLU A 12 6.43 -15.94 -6.78
N LEU A 13 5.93 -16.63 -5.76
CA LEU A 13 6.48 -16.48 -4.42
C LEU A 13 7.94 -16.96 -4.40
N ALA A 14 8.84 -16.08 -3.98
CA ALA A 14 10.26 -16.40 -3.88
C ALA A 14 10.44 -17.67 -3.04
N LYS A 15 11.06 -18.69 -3.64
CA LYS A 15 11.50 -19.88 -2.90
C LYS A 15 12.64 -19.45 -2.00
N ALA A 16 12.48 -19.68 -0.69
CA ALA A 16 13.57 -19.48 0.24
C ALA A 16 14.61 -20.59 0.01
N CYS A 17 15.79 -20.21 -0.47
CA CYS A 17 16.92 -21.11 -0.56
C CYS A 17 17.72 -21.03 0.74
N ILE A 18 17.95 -22.17 1.38
CA ILE A 18 18.88 -22.26 2.52
C ILE A 18 20.27 -22.53 1.93
N LEU A 19 21.18 -21.58 2.11
CA LEU A 19 22.59 -21.76 1.77
C LEU A 19 23.26 -22.72 2.77
N GLU A 20 24.42 -23.28 2.42
CA GLU A 20 25.14 -24.26 3.26
C GLU A 20 25.54 -23.70 4.64
N ASP A 21 25.64 -22.37 4.77
CA ASP A 21 25.91 -21.67 6.03
C ASP A 21 24.65 -21.41 6.88
N GLY A 22 23.48 -21.86 6.42
CA GLY A 22 22.19 -21.68 7.07
C GLY A 22 21.51 -20.34 6.78
N SER A 23 22.08 -19.48 5.93
CA SER A 23 21.45 -18.23 5.52
C SER A 23 20.29 -18.47 4.53
N LEU A 24 19.21 -17.70 4.70
CA LEU A 24 18.06 -17.72 3.81
C LEU A 24 18.23 -16.64 2.76
N VAL A 25 18.30 -17.02 1.49
CA VAL A 25 18.38 -16.09 0.37
C VAL A 25 17.16 -16.29 -0.54
N PRO A 26 16.48 -15.21 -0.97
CA PRO A 26 15.43 -15.30 -1.98
C PRO A 26 16.06 -15.84 -3.27
N GLY A 27 15.64 -17.02 -3.71
CA GLY A 27 16.20 -17.62 -4.94
C GLY A 27 15.77 -16.91 -6.22
N ASN A 28 14.70 -16.11 -6.18
CA ASN A 28 14.11 -15.45 -7.36
C ASN A 28 13.51 -14.09 -6.99
N PHE A 29 14.35 -13.12 -6.62
CA PHE A 29 13.89 -11.75 -6.36
C PHE A 29 13.57 -11.04 -7.68
N ASP A 30 12.33 -10.58 -7.82
CA ASP A 30 11.85 -9.80 -8.97
C ASP A 30 11.33 -8.44 -8.48
N GLN A 31 12.10 -7.39 -8.74
CA GLN A 31 11.78 -6.03 -8.27
C GLN A 31 10.44 -5.52 -8.83
N ASP A 32 10.07 -5.89 -10.06
CA ASP A 32 8.82 -5.42 -10.66
C ASP A 32 7.63 -6.04 -9.91
N GLN A 33 7.73 -7.31 -9.53
CA GLN A 33 6.70 -7.99 -8.72
C GLN A 33 6.59 -7.42 -7.30
N GLU A 34 7.70 -7.06 -6.68
CA GLU A 34 7.70 -6.40 -5.37
C GLU A 34 7.03 -5.02 -5.45
N ASP A 35 7.39 -4.22 -6.46
CA ASP A 35 6.81 -2.89 -6.65
C ASP A 35 5.29 -2.99 -6.90
N GLU A 36 4.87 -3.88 -7.80
CA GLU A 36 3.44 -4.10 -8.08
C GLU A 36 2.67 -4.56 -6.83
N ALA A 37 3.26 -5.45 -6.02
CA ALA A 37 2.67 -5.90 -4.77
C ALA A 37 2.56 -4.76 -3.75
N ASP A 38 3.58 -3.91 -3.60
CA ASP A 38 3.55 -2.73 -2.73
C ASP A 38 2.41 -1.78 -3.13
N TRP A 39 2.28 -1.53 -4.44
CA TRP A 39 1.24 -0.67 -4.98
C TRP A 39 -0.18 -1.18 -4.68
N LEU A 40 -0.44 -2.45 -4.97
CA LEU A 40 -1.73 -3.07 -4.72
C LEU A 40 -2.00 -3.20 -3.22
N ALA A 41 -1.00 -3.57 -2.42
CA ALA A 41 -1.13 -3.70 -0.97
C ALA A 41 -1.56 -2.40 -0.31
N GLY A 42 -0.95 -1.28 -0.67
CA GLY A 42 -1.37 0.03 -0.17
C GLY A 42 -2.77 0.42 -0.66
N ALA A 43 -3.15 0.05 -1.90
CA ALA A 43 -4.49 0.28 -2.41
C ALA A 43 -5.58 -0.57 -1.71
N LEU A 44 -5.25 -1.81 -1.33
CA LEU A 44 -6.14 -2.69 -0.57
C LEU A 44 -6.27 -2.23 0.89
N LEU A 45 -5.16 -1.84 1.51
CA LEU A 45 -5.12 -1.38 2.90
C LEU A 45 -5.87 -0.05 3.08
N LEU A 46 -5.69 0.88 2.14
CA LEU A 46 -6.32 2.19 2.20
C LEU A 46 -6.87 2.60 0.82
N PRO A 47 -8.06 2.11 0.46
CA PRO A 47 -8.63 2.29 -0.86
C PRO A 47 -9.10 3.74 -1.07
N ARG A 48 -9.20 4.16 -2.33
CA ARG A 48 -9.58 5.54 -2.69
C ARG A 48 -10.88 6.03 -2.02
N PRO A 49 -11.97 5.23 -1.89
CA PRO A 49 -13.16 5.65 -1.17
C PRO A 49 -12.90 6.01 0.30
N ALA A 50 -11.98 5.32 0.98
CA ALA A 50 -11.58 5.64 2.35
C ALA A 50 -10.87 7.01 2.41
N LEU A 51 -9.93 7.27 1.51
CA LEU A 51 -9.26 8.58 1.39
C LEU A 51 -10.25 9.74 1.18
N LEU A 52 -11.24 9.54 0.31
CA LEU A 52 -12.30 10.52 0.09
C LEU A 52 -13.18 10.69 1.33
N SER A 53 -13.49 9.61 2.05
CA SER A 53 -14.25 9.63 3.29
C SER A 53 -13.52 10.43 4.38
N ILE A 54 -12.23 10.17 4.60
CA ILE A 54 -11.36 10.89 5.54
C ILE A 54 -11.45 12.40 5.29
N ARG A 55 -11.28 12.84 4.03
CA ARG A 55 -11.33 14.27 3.68
C ARG A 55 -12.72 14.87 3.80
N ARG A 56 -13.78 14.15 3.43
CA ARG A 56 -15.17 14.61 3.57
C ARG A 56 -15.59 14.77 5.03
N ARG A 57 -15.17 13.82 5.88
CA ARG A 57 -15.39 13.84 7.33
C ARG A 57 -14.48 14.83 8.07
N ARG A 58 -13.48 15.40 7.39
CA ARG A 58 -12.47 16.29 7.96
C ARG A 58 -11.74 15.66 9.16
N LEU A 59 -11.49 14.36 9.08
CA LEU A 59 -10.67 13.69 10.10
C LEU A 59 -9.26 14.27 10.09
N SER A 60 -8.66 14.37 11.27
CA SER A 60 -7.23 14.65 11.35
C SER A 60 -6.44 13.46 10.79
N ASP A 61 -5.22 13.70 10.29
CA ASP A 61 -4.38 12.61 9.80
C ASP A 61 -4.08 11.59 10.91
N ARG A 62 -4.02 12.02 12.18
CA ARG A 62 -3.85 11.14 13.34
C ARG A 62 -5.07 10.22 13.51
N ASP A 63 -6.28 10.78 13.57
CA ASP A 63 -7.49 9.98 13.75
C ASP A 63 -7.71 9.04 12.56
N ALA A 64 -7.36 9.47 11.34
CA ALA A 64 -7.41 8.62 10.17
C ALA A 64 -6.42 7.43 10.25
N CYS A 65 -5.20 7.66 10.77
CA CYS A 65 -4.24 6.58 11.00
C CYS A 65 -4.77 5.59 12.05
N GLU A 66 -5.32 6.09 13.16
CA GLU A 66 -5.90 5.27 14.22
C GLU A 66 -7.13 4.47 13.72
N GLU A 67 -8.03 5.09 12.95
CA GLU A 67 -9.24 4.43 12.41
C GLU A 67 -8.92 3.35 11.37
N HIS A 68 -7.93 3.61 10.50
CA HIS A 68 -7.57 2.69 9.42
C HIS A 68 -6.39 1.75 9.76
N LEU A 69 -5.85 1.86 10.97
CA LEU A 69 -4.71 1.05 11.45
C LEU A 69 -3.49 1.12 10.51
N VAL A 70 -3.19 2.33 10.03
CA VAL A 70 -2.08 2.59 9.10
C VAL A 70 -1.07 3.56 9.71
N SER A 71 0.18 3.49 9.22
CA SER A 71 1.18 4.49 9.60
C SER A 71 0.92 5.85 8.94
N PRO A 72 1.43 6.95 9.52
CA PRO A 72 1.39 8.27 8.89
C PRO A 72 2.04 8.29 7.50
N GLU A 73 3.11 7.52 7.30
CA GLU A 73 3.80 7.40 6.02
C GLU A 73 2.91 6.76 4.96
N MET A 74 2.22 5.66 5.31
CA MET A 74 1.26 4.98 4.43
C MET A 74 0.11 5.92 4.05
N LEU A 75 -0.50 6.59 5.04
CA LEU A 75 -1.58 7.55 4.81
C LEU A 75 -1.13 8.67 3.85
N LYS A 76 0.03 9.27 4.10
CA LYS A 76 0.61 10.33 3.26
C LYS A 76 0.92 9.83 1.85
N TRP A 77 1.52 8.65 1.70
CA TRP A 77 1.82 8.05 0.41
C TRP A 77 0.54 7.84 -0.40
N ARG A 78 -0.51 7.28 0.22
CA ARG A 78 -1.81 7.04 -0.43
C ARG A 78 -2.49 8.31 -0.89
N PHE A 79 -2.47 9.38 -0.08
CA PHE A 79 -2.97 10.69 -0.48
C PHE A 79 -2.26 11.23 -1.71
N ARG A 80 -0.92 11.15 -1.73
CA ARG A 80 -0.09 11.63 -2.84
C ARG A 80 -0.32 10.83 -4.11
N MET A 81 -0.24 9.51 -4.05
CA MET A 81 -0.34 8.65 -5.23
C MET A 81 -1.74 8.64 -5.85
N THR A 82 -2.78 8.81 -5.03
CA THR A 82 -4.15 8.89 -5.54
C THR A 82 -4.54 10.30 -5.98
N GLY A 83 -3.82 11.34 -5.54
CA GLY A 83 -4.11 12.75 -5.87
C GLY A 83 -5.50 13.22 -5.42
N VAL A 84 -6.07 12.64 -4.36
CA VAL A 84 -7.45 12.95 -3.93
C VAL A 84 -7.61 14.40 -3.49
N ASP A 85 -6.59 15.00 -2.87
CA ASP A 85 -6.65 16.39 -2.40
C ASP A 85 -6.73 17.36 -3.60
N TYR A 86 -6.00 17.06 -4.67
CA TYR A 86 -6.06 17.80 -5.93
C TYR A 86 -7.40 17.62 -6.66
N GLN A 87 -7.95 16.40 -6.67
CA GLN A 87 -9.26 16.13 -7.26
C GLN A 87 -10.39 16.87 -6.51
N LEU A 88 -10.31 16.92 -5.17
CA LEU A 88 -11.30 17.59 -4.35
C LEU A 88 -11.21 19.11 -4.44
N SER A 89 -10.01 19.69 -4.55
CA SER A 89 -9.86 21.14 -4.72
C SER A 89 -10.48 21.64 -6.03
N ARG A 90 -10.37 20.85 -7.12
CA ARG A 90 -10.94 21.16 -8.44
C ARG A 90 -12.45 20.96 -8.57
N ARG A 91 -13.07 20.24 -7.62
CA ARG A 91 -14.54 20.01 -7.62
C ARG A 91 -15.34 21.16 -7.02
N ARG A 92 -14.70 22.19 -6.47
CA ARG A 92 -15.38 23.32 -5.79
C ARG A 92 -15.87 24.40 -6.76
N THR A 93 -16.28 24.02 -7.97
CA THR A 93 -17.00 24.87 -8.93
C THR A 93 -18.47 24.52 -8.88
#